data_AF-E6UGD4-F1
#
_entry.id   AF-E6UGD4-F1
#
_cell.length_a   1.000
_cell.length_b   1.000
_cell.length_c   1.000
_cell.angle_alpha   90.00
_cell.angle_beta   90.00
_cell.angle_gamma   90.00
#
_symmetry.space_group_name_H-M   'P 1'
#
loop_
_entity.id
_entity.type
_entity.pdbx_description
1 polymer ?
#
loop_
_entity_poly.entity_id
_entity_poly.type
_entity_poly.pdbx_seq_one_letter_code
_entity_poly.pdbx_strand_id
1 'polypeptide(L)'
;MGVDSTVYICISFSDDKYYMELNKENVALREIILHSKSSIFEISCFDDCLAEGEVDIRQTEGEILKLTKEQFEEVWQGYTAPCRPEWNRVKESMTIGTLLNMKQCYIYPQGIILKQNHITGLCKKIDDFSLNKIVTVKITGYDDLNMWLIAEKI
;
A
#
# COMPACT_ATOMS: atom_id res chain seq x y z
N MET A 1 6.24 27.78 1.90
CA MET A 1 6.30 26.56 2.72
C MET A 1 4.94 25.90 2.61
N GLY A 2 4.78 24.97 1.66
CA GLY A 2 3.50 24.29 1.44
C GLY A 2 3.31 23.23 2.49
N VAL A 3 2.19 23.25 3.20
CA VAL A 3 1.81 22.15 4.09
C VAL A 3 1.46 20.99 3.16
N ASP A 4 2.33 19.98 3.07
CA ASP A 4 1.97 18.68 2.48
C ASP A 4 0.91 18.07 3.39
N SER A 5 -0.36 18.40 3.17
CA SER A 5 -1.46 17.93 4.00
C SER A 5 -1.97 16.61 3.45
N THR A 6 -1.51 15.52 4.05
CA THR A 6 -2.18 14.22 3.95
C THR A 6 -3.58 14.31 4.56
N VAL A 7 -4.56 13.63 3.97
CA VAL A 7 -5.92 13.53 4.45
C VAL A 7 -6.21 12.09 4.86
N TYR A 8 -6.87 11.90 5.99
CA TYR A 8 -7.26 10.59 6.49
C TYR A 8 -8.78 10.49 6.50
N ILE A 9 -9.33 9.44 5.88
CA ILE A 9 -10.78 9.25 5.78
C ILE A 9 -11.17 7.81 6.07
N CYS A 10 -12.43 7.63 6.46
CA CYS A 10 -13.14 6.37 6.46
C CYS A 10 -14.41 6.56 5.61
N ILE A 11 -14.59 5.73 4.59
CA ILE A 11 -15.82 5.69 3.80
C ILE A 11 -16.61 4.48 4.27
N SER A 12 -17.87 4.69 4.65
CA SER A 12 -18.82 3.62 4.95
C SER A 12 -19.80 3.45 3.80
N PHE A 13 -19.75 2.30 3.13
CA PHE A 13 -20.60 2.00 1.97
C PHE A 13 -21.11 0.57 2.05
N SER A 14 -22.43 0.38 1.98
CA SER A 14 -23.07 -0.94 2.08
C SER A 14 -22.59 -1.77 3.28
N ASP A 15 -22.43 -1.11 4.43
CA ASP A 15 -21.87 -1.61 5.70
C ASP A 15 -20.34 -1.87 5.69
N ASP A 16 -19.70 -1.96 4.52
CA ASP A 16 -18.25 -2.09 4.39
C ASP A 16 -17.55 -0.77 4.74
N LYS A 17 -16.32 -0.87 5.23
CA LYS A 17 -15.51 0.30 5.62
C LYS A 17 -14.19 0.33 4.88
N TYR A 18 -13.87 1.49 4.33
CA TYR A 18 -12.65 1.76 3.59
C TYR A 18 -11.89 2.87 4.31
N TYR A 19 -10.79 2.50 4.96
CA TYR A 19 -9.91 3.46 5.62
C TYR A 19 -8.80 3.82 4.64
N MET A 20 -8.61 5.12 4.37
CA MET A 20 -7.61 5.58 3.42
C MET A 20 -6.76 6.71 4.01
N GLU A 21 -5.45 6.63 3.78
CA GLU A 21 -4.55 7.77 3.83
C GLU A 21 -4.36 8.31 2.41
N LEU A 22 -4.76 9.55 2.15
CA LEU A 22 -4.66 10.19 0.85
C LEU A 22 -3.60 11.29 0.86
N ASN A 23 -2.80 11.38 -0.20
CA ASN A 23 -1.90 12.52 -0.39
C ASN A 23 -2.68 13.77 -0.90
N LYS A 24 -1.97 14.85 -1.18
CA LYS A 24 -2.56 16.11 -1.69
C LYS A 24 -3.21 16.02 -3.07
N GLU A 25 -2.89 14.98 -3.83
CA GLU A 25 -3.46 14.65 -5.15
C GLU A 25 -4.61 13.63 -5.02
N ASN A 26 -5.07 13.35 -3.79
CA ASN A 26 -6.06 12.31 -3.47
C ASN A 26 -5.65 10.90 -3.89
N VAL A 27 -4.36 10.63 -4.05
CA VAL A 27 -3.85 9.27 -4.27
C VAL A 27 -3.77 8.55 -2.92
N ALA A 28 -4.35 7.36 -2.83
CA ALA A 28 -4.26 6.51 -1.64
C ALA A 28 -2.82 6.02 -1.43
N LEU A 29 -2.26 6.25 -0.24
CA LEU A 29 -0.95 5.78 0.17
C LEU A 29 -1.03 4.50 1.00
N ARG A 30 -2.14 4.34 1.74
CA ARG A 30 -2.48 3.18 2.58
C ARG A 30 -3.98 2.96 2.55
N GLU A 31 -4.40 1.70 2.49
CA GLU A 31 -5.80 1.34 2.47
C GLU A 31 -6.10 0.09 3.30
N ILE A 32 -7.22 0.11 4.02
CA ILE A 32 -7.80 -1.04 4.70
C ILE A 32 -9.26 -1.16 4.29
N ILE A 33 -9.66 -2.36 3.83
CA ILE A 33 -11.04 -2.69 3.52
C ILE A 33 -11.55 -3.68 4.58
N LEU A 34 -12.64 -3.32 5.26
CA LEU A 34 -13.34 -4.19 6.20
C LEU A 34 -14.67 -4.62 5.59
N HIS A 35 -14.81 -5.91 5.29
CA HIS A 35 -16.00 -6.49 4.69
C HIS A 35 -17.02 -6.85 5.76
N SER A 36 -18.08 -6.06 5.91
CA SER A 36 -19.15 -6.20 6.92
C SER A 36 -19.78 -7.59 7.01
N LYS A 37 -19.89 -8.28 5.87
CA LYS A 37 -20.54 -9.59 5.75
C LYS A 37 -19.62 -10.76 6.10
N SER A 38 -18.37 -10.50 6.44
CA SER A 38 -17.38 -11.53 6.76
C SER A 38 -16.39 -11.05 7.84
N SER A 39 -15.59 -11.94 8.40
CA SER A 39 -14.45 -11.55 9.22
C SER A 39 -13.20 -11.24 8.38
N ILE A 40 -13.35 -11.06 7.06
CA ILE A 40 -12.25 -10.83 6.13
C ILE A 40 -11.98 -9.32 6.06
N PHE A 41 -10.71 -8.98 6.05
CA PHE A 41 -10.21 -7.65 5.79
C PHE A 41 -9.07 -7.74 4.79
N GLU A 42 -8.81 -6.64 4.09
CA GLU A 42 -7.69 -6.49 3.16
C GLU A 42 -6.86 -5.28 3.58
N ILE A 43 -5.54 -5.38 3.49
CA ILE A 43 -4.62 -4.30 3.82
C ILE A 43 -3.64 -4.12 2.66
N SER A 44 -3.47 -2.87 2.20
CA SER A 44 -2.60 -2.56 1.06
C SER A 44 -1.15 -3.02 1.24
N CYS A 45 -0.68 -3.24 2.48
CA CYS A 45 0.61 -3.88 2.75
C CYS A 45 0.84 -5.18 1.98
N PHE A 46 -0.21 -6.00 1.82
CA PHE A 46 -0.12 -7.35 1.27
C PHE A 46 -1.14 -7.59 0.16
N ASP A 47 -2.32 -7.01 0.27
CA ASP A 47 -3.45 -7.24 -0.62
C ASP A 47 -3.47 -6.23 -1.76
N ASP A 48 -4.13 -6.63 -2.85
CA ASP A 48 -4.35 -5.79 -4.03
C ASP A 48 -5.62 -4.97 -3.82
N CYS A 49 -5.55 -4.02 -2.90
CA CYS A 49 -6.70 -3.24 -2.47
C CYS A 49 -6.46 -1.73 -2.45
N LEU A 50 -5.30 -1.25 -2.91
CA LEU A 50 -5.03 0.18 -2.97
C LEU A 50 -5.73 0.80 -4.19
N ALA A 51 -6.31 1.99 -4.03
CA ALA A 51 -6.89 2.72 -5.16
C ALA A 51 -5.92 2.89 -6.36
N GLU A 52 -6.35 2.51 -7.56
CA GLU A 52 -5.56 2.56 -8.80
C GLU A 52 -5.31 3.97 -9.35
N GLY A 53 -5.96 4.99 -8.78
CA GLY A 53 -5.90 6.37 -9.24
C GLY A 53 -6.24 7.38 -8.15
N GLU A 54 -6.52 8.61 -8.57
CA GLU A 54 -7.01 9.66 -7.67
C GLU A 54 -8.41 9.28 -7.14
N VAL A 55 -8.60 9.39 -5.83
CA VAL A 55 -9.88 9.17 -5.17
C VAL A 55 -10.70 10.44 -5.25
N ASP A 56 -11.76 10.45 -6.06
CA ASP A 56 -12.72 11.56 -6.06
C ASP A 56 -13.71 11.42 -4.90
N ILE A 57 -13.33 12.02 -3.77
CA ILE A 57 -14.14 12.08 -2.53
C ILE A 57 -15.56 12.63 -2.81
N ARG A 58 -15.74 13.51 -3.81
CA ARG A 58 -17.06 14.13 -4.11
C ARG A 58 -17.98 13.20 -4.87
N GLN A 59 -17.43 12.25 -5.61
CA GLN A 59 -18.17 11.26 -6.39
C GLN A 59 -18.24 9.90 -5.68
N THR A 60 -17.51 9.75 -4.57
CA THR A 60 -17.54 8.55 -3.74
C THR A 60 -18.92 8.36 -3.13
N GLU A 61 -19.52 7.20 -3.38
CA GLU A 61 -20.76 6.79 -2.72
C GLU A 61 -20.47 6.38 -1.27
N GLY A 62 -21.37 6.71 -0.35
CA GLY A 62 -21.26 6.36 1.07
C GLY A 62 -21.05 7.54 2.00
N GLU A 63 -21.01 7.26 3.30
CA GLU A 63 -20.76 8.26 4.33
C GLU A 63 -19.26 8.43 4.54
N ILE A 64 -18.76 9.67 4.41
CA ILE A 64 -17.34 9.98 4.54
C ILE A 64 -17.09 10.62 5.90
N LEU A 65 -16.33 9.93 6.73
CA LEU A 65 -15.82 10.42 8.00
C LEU A 65 -14.36 10.85 7.84
N LYS A 66 -14.07 12.12 8.17
CA LYS A 66 -12.68 12.58 8.26
C LYS A 66 -12.08 12.12 9.59
N LEU A 67 -10.88 11.55 9.53
CA LEU A 67 -10.12 11.10 10.68
C LEU A 67 -8.97 12.06 10.98
N THR A 68 -8.52 12.09 12.23
CA THR A 68 -7.18 12.57 12.54
C THR A 68 -6.15 11.53 12.12
N LYS A 69 -4.88 11.96 12.02
CA LYS A 69 -3.78 11.04 11.75
C LYS A 69 -3.72 9.95 12.83
N GLU A 70 -3.86 10.33 14.09
CA GLU A 70 -3.76 9.42 15.24
C GLU A 70 -4.84 8.34 15.18
N GLN A 71 -6.08 8.71 14.84
CA GLN A 71 -7.19 7.77 14.67
C GLN A 71 -6.91 6.77 13.54
N PHE A 72 -6.38 7.25 12.41
CA PHE A 72 -6.01 6.37 11.30
C PHE A 72 -4.85 5.44 11.69
N GLU A 73 -3.81 5.96 12.33
CA GLU A 73 -2.66 5.16 12.77
C GLU A 73 -3.05 4.09 13.78
N GLU A 74 -4.00 4.36 14.68
CA GLU A 74 -4.52 3.35 15.61
C GLU A 74 -5.17 2.19 14.86
N VAL A 75 -6.02 2.47 13.88
CA VAL A 75 -6.63 1.44 13.01
C VAL A 75 -5.54 0.71 12.23
N TRP A 76 -4.67 1.44 11.55
CA TRP A 76 -3.59 0.87 10.74
C TRP A 76 -2.70 -0.07 11.54
N GLN A 77 -2.24 0.37 12.72
CA GLN A 77 -1.41 -0.44 13.59
C GLN A 77 -2.16 -1.65 14.15
N GLY A 78 -3.45 -1.49 14.49
CA GLY A 78 -4.29 -2.60 14.94
C GLY A 78 -4.34 -3.76 13.94
N TYR A 79 -4.48 -3.44 12.64
CA TYR A 79 -4.56 -4.44 11.58
C TYR A 79 -3.19 -4.93 11.08
N THR A 80 -2.15 -4.09 11.13
CA THR A 80 -0.80 -4.46 10.64
C THR A 80 0.13 -5.04 11.71
N ALA A 81 -0.20 -4.91 13.00
CA ALA A 81 0.65 -5.43 14.08
C ALA A 81 1.03 -6.92 13.92
N PRO A 82 0.11 -7.83 13.54
CA PRO A 82 0.46 -9.24 13.32
C PRO A 82 1.49 -9.48 12.21
N CYS A 83 1.61 -8.56 11.26
CA CYS A 83 2.50 -8.67 10.11
C CYS A 83 3.94 -8.19 10.41
N ARG A 84 4.12 -7.36 11.44
CA ARG A 84 5.43 -6.76 11.78
C ARG A 84 6.56 -7.76 12.01
N PRO A 85 6.35 -8.91 12.70
CA PRO A 85 7.40 -9.90 12.88
C PRO A 85 7.93 -10.46 11.55
N GLU A 86 7.04 -10.73 10.60
CA GLU A 86 7.44 -11.23 9.28
C GLU A 86 8.15 -10.14 8.47
N TRP A 87 7.66 -8.91 8.51
CA TRP A 87 8.34 -7.78 7.89
C TRP A 87 9.78 -7.60 8.39
N ASN A 88 10.00 -7.74 9.70
CA ASN A 88 11.35 -7.64 10.26
C ASN A 88 12.28 -8.75 9.72
N ARG A 89 11.79 -9.99 9.56
CA ARG A 89 12.57 -11.08 8.94
C ARG A 89 12.89 -10.81 7.47
N VAL A 90 11.93 -10.24 6.73
CA VAL A 90 12.17 -9.82 5.33
C VAL A 90 13.30 -8.79 5.28
N LYS A 91 13.29 -7.77 6.15
CA LYS A 91 14.38 -6.77 6.19
C LYS A 91 15.73 -7.34 6.61
N GLU A 92 15.76 -8.31 7.53
CA GLU A 92 17.00 -8.97 7.94
C GLU A 92 17.61 -9.82 6.82
N SER A 93 16.78 -10.44 5.98
CA SER A 93 17.23 -11.29 4.87
C SER A 93 17.50 -10.53 3.58
N MET A 94 16.73 -9.47 3.30
CA MET A 94 16.78 -8.70 2.04
C MET A 94 17.46 -7.36 2.26
N THR A 95 18.78 -7.38 2.37
CA THR A 95 19.57 -6.16 2.59
C THR A 95 19.65 -5.27 1.34
N ILE A 96 19.83 -3.96 1.54
CA ILE A 96 20.06 -3.01 0.45
C ILE A 96 21.23 -3.49 -0.43
N GLY A 97 21.02 -3.49 -1.74
CA GLY A 97 21.94 -4.01 -2.74
C GLY A 97 21.65 -5.44 -3.19
N THR A 98 20.81 -6.19 -2.46
CA THR A 98 20.37 -7.54 -2.86
C THR A 98 19.63 -7.49 -4.19
N LEU A 99 19.90 -8.46 -5.06
CA LEU A 99 19.20 -8.63 -6.33
C LEU A 99 18.12 -9.70 -6.20
N LEU A 100 16.91 -9.38 -6.64
CA LEU A 100 15.76 -10.29 -6.59
C LEU A 100 15.06 -10.37 -7.95
N ASN A 101 14.56 -11.56 -8.27
CA ASN A 101 13.66 -11.76 -9.39
C ASN A 101 12.23 -11.69 -8.86
N MET A 102 11.52 -10.62 -9.21
CA MET A 102 10.16 -10.38 -8.74
C MET A 102 9.19 -10.27 -9.91
N LYS A 103 7.95 -10.69 -9.66
CA LYS A 103 6.86 -10.66 -10.62
C LYS A 103 6.16 -9.31 -10.58
N GLN A 104 5.96 -8.68 -11.73
CA GLN A 104 5.12 -7.49 -11.86
C GLN A 104 3.65 -7.87 -11.68
N CYS A 105 2.98 -7.25 -10.71
CA CYS A 105 1.60 -7.56 -10.35
C CYS A 105 0.65 -6.42 -10.68
N TYR A 106 0.89 -5.23 -10.13
CA TYR A 106 -0.07 -4.11 -10.20
C TYR A 106 0.64 -2.80 -10.51
N ILE A 107 -0.09 -1.86 -11.12
CA ILE A 107 0.36 -0.47 -11.24
C ILE A 107 -0.53 0.37 -10.34
N TYR A 108 0.10 1.13 -9.46
CA TYR A 108 -0.54 2.20 -8.71
C TYR A 108 0.17 3.52 -8.98
N PRO A 109 -0.41 4.66 -8.59
CA PRO A 109 0.24 5.96 -8.82
C PRO A 109 1.62 6.08 -8.16
N GLN A 110 1.94 5.30 -7.12
CA GLN A 110 3.26 5.31 -6.47
C GLN A 110 4.31 4.49 -7.24
N GLY A 111 3.90 3.66 -8.19
CA GLY A 111 4.76 2.80 -8.99
C GLY A 111 4.19 1.39 -9.19
N ILE A 112 5.07 0.47 -9.59
CA ILE A 112 4.71 -0.91 -9.87
C ILE A 112 4.92 -1.76 -8.63
N ILE A 113 3.88 -2.49 -8.24
CA ILE A 113 3.97 -3.50 -7.20
C ILE A 113 4.55 -4.79 -7.77
N LEU A 114 5.61 -5.24 -7.12
CA LEU A 114 6.35 -6.46 -7.43
C LEU A 114 6.10 -7.47 -6.31
N LYS A 115 5.90 -8.75 -6.65
CA LYS A 115 5.76 -9.82 -5.65
C LYS A 115 6.73 -10.98 -5.90
N GLN A 116 7.24 -11.54 -4.81
CA GLN A 116 7.93 -12.83 -4.78
C GLN A 116 7.57 -13.55 -3.48
N ASN A 117 6.79 -14.63 -3.56
CA ASN A 117 6.22 -15.29 -2.39
C ASN A 117 5.45 -14.30 -1.49
N HIS A 118 5.86 -14.15 -0.22
CA HIS A 118 5.28 -13.22 0.76
C HIS A 118 5.93 -11.83 0.75
N ILE A 119 6.86 -11.57 -0.16
CA ILE A 119 7.60 -10.31 -0.25
C ILE A 119 6.92 -9.40 -1.26
N THR A 120 6.57 -8.20 -0.82
CA THR A 120 6.07 -7.10 -1.66
C THR A 120 7.16 -6.05 -1.84
N GLY A 121 7.33 -5.60 -3.08
CA GLY A 121 8.24 -4.51 -3.43
C GLY A 121 7.55 -3.44 -4.27
N LEU A 122 8.04 -2.21 -4.18
CA LEU A 122 7.61 -1.08 -4.98
C LEU A 122 8.76 -0.63 -5.89
N CYS A 123 8.50 -0.54 -7.18
CA CYS A 123 9.43 0.02 -8.15
C CYS A 123 8.82 1.23 -8.86
N LYS A 124 9.40 2.42 -8.65
CA LYS A 124 8.86 3.69 -9.18
C LYS A 124 9.12 3.93 -10.66
N LYS A 125 10.12 3.26 -11.23
CA LYS A 125 10.61 3.51 -12.60
C LYS A 125 10.72 2.21 -13.37
N ILE A 126 9.63 1.82 -14.00
CA ILE A 126 9.58 0.72 -14.96
C ILE A 126 8.78 1.22 -16.15
N ASP A 127 9.47 1.48 -17.26
CA ASP A 127 8.85 1.98 -18.48
C ASP A 127 8.15 0.86 -19.29
N ASP A 128 8.36 -0.40 -18.92
CA ASP A 128 7.93 -1.60 -19.66
C ASP A 128 7.09 -2.57 -18.80
N PHE A 129 6.08 -2.05 -18.09
CA PHE A 129 5.15 -2.91 -17.36
C PHE A 129 4.52 -3.96 -18.28
N SER A 130 4.55 -5.20 -17.82
CA SER A 130 3.82 -6.31 -18.40
C SER A 130 3.38 -7.19 -17.25
N LEU A 131 2.06 -7.32 -17.09
CA LEU A 131 1.47 -8.17 -16.06
C LEU A 131 2.13 -9.57 -16.07
N ASN A 132 2.47 -10.05 -14.88
CA ASN A 132 3.15 -11.33 -14.64
C ASN A 132 4.59 -11.45 -15.16
N LYS A 133 5.17 -10.41 -15.76
CA LYS A 133 6.58 -10.41 -16.19
C LYS A 133 7.49 -10.48 -14.96
N ILE A 134 8.47 -11.36 -15.01
CA ILE A 134 9.53 -11.43 -14.01
C ILE A 134 10.63 -10.45 -14.41
N VAL A 135 11.04 -9.60 -13.48
CA VAL A 135 12.15 -8.66 -13.64
C VAL A 135 13.16 -8.82 -12.52
N THR A 136 14.43 -8.61 -12.84
CA THR A 136 15.49 -8.51 -11.84
C THR A 136 15.54 -7.07 -11.32
N VAL A 137 15.46 -6.93 -10.01
CA VAL A 137 15.52 -5.63 -9.32
C VAL A 137 16.58 -5.66 -8.24
N LYS A 138 17.11 -4.49 -7.92
CA LYS A 138 17.99 -4.26 -6.78
C LYS A 138 17.23 -3.57 -5.67
N ILE A 139 17.33 -4.07 -4.44
CA ILE A 139 16.75 -3.42 -3.27
C ILE A 139 17.55 -2.16 -2.94
N THR A 140 16.86 -1.03 -2.78
CA THR A 140 17.45 0.29 -2.52
C THR A 140 16.99 0.91 -1.20
N GLY A 141 15.93 0.37 -0.59
CA GLY A 141 15.45 0.82 0.71
C GLY A 141 14.22 0.06 1.17
N TYR A 142 13.55 0.62 2.17
CA TYR A 142 12.39 0.02 2.82
C TYR A 142 11.33 1.09 3.05
N ASP A 143 10.07 0.75 2.79
CA ASP A 143 8.91 1.50 3.26
C ASP A 143 8.35 0.77 4.49
N ASP A 144 8.72 1.23 5.67
CA ASP A 144 8.29 0.63 6.93
C ASP A 144 6.82 0.88 7.27
N LEU A 145 6.19 1.88 6.65
CA LEU A 145 4.76 2.15 6.86
C LEU A 145 3.92 1.14 6.09
N ASN A 146 4.29 0.86 4.85
CA ASN A 146 3.62 -0.12 3.99
C ASN A 146 4.18 -1.54 4.09
N MET A 147 5.32 -1.73 4.76
CA MET A 147 6.05 -3.01 4.82
C MET A 147 6.46 -3.52 3.43
N TRP A 148 6.92 -2.60 2.58
CA TRP A 148 7.36 -2.90 1.22
C TRP A 148 8.86 -2.68 1.05
N LEU A 149 9.50 -3.52 0.24
CA LEU A 149 10.86 -3.24 -0.24
C LEU A 149 10.81 -2.12 -1.29
N ILE A 150 11.71 -1.14 -1.22
CA ILE A 150 11.90 -0.19 -2.32
C ILE A 150 12.95 -0.76 -3.26
N ALA A 151 12.63 -0.84 -4.54
CA ALA A 151 13.49 -1.49 -5.53
C ALA A 151 13.66 -0.65 -6.80
N GLU A 152 14.79 -0.87 -7.48
CA GLU A 152 15.09 -0.31 -8.78
C GLU A 152 15.35 -1.43 -9.78
N LYS A 153 14.77 -1.31 -10.98
CA LYS A 153 15.06 -2.24 -12.07
C LYS A 153 16.49 -2.03 -12.56
N ILE A 154 17.18 -3.15 -12.81
CA ILE A 154 18.54 -3.17 -13.38
C ILE A 154 18.49 -3.12 -14.90
#